data_AF-A0A1V3LC19-F1
#
_entry.id   AF-A0A1V3LC19-F1
#
_cell.length_a   1.000
_cell.length_b   1.000
_cell.length_c   1.000
_cell.angle_alpha   90.00
_cell.angle_beta   90.00
_cell.angle_gamma   90.00
#
_symmetry.space_group_name_H-M   'P 1'
#
loop_
_entity.id
_entity.type
_entity.pdbx_description
1 polymer ?
#
loop_
_entity_poly.entity_id
_entity_poly.type
_entity_poly.pdbx_seq_one_letter_code
_entity_poly.pdbx_strand_id
1 'polypeptide(L)'
;MNTKFSLNLLHVFIILITMIDSKTSLKMTALSLWHHFHLKKMIRWMFYGSVSFLLVCLIIDQSISFYVRDRVFEDVDKLPYHPYGVVLGTSKYVATGKTNDYYTNRLAAAKTLIDHQKVSYLLLSGDNRTSQYNEPRTMLRDLRKMDIPRDRLFQDFAGFRTLDSVVRANKVFQVPSYTIISQKFHCERALFIAKHHNIDAVCFAAKQPDTYLGTRIRETFARVKAIFDLVIGIQPYFLGNPEPLPLPDNE
;
A
#
# COMPACT_ATOMS: atom_id res chain seq x y z
N MET A 1 -52.91 -58.64 46.82
CA MET A 1 -53.58 -57.58 46.02
C MET A 1 -52.67 -56.35 45.86
N ASN A 2 -51.44 -56.51 45.35
CA ASN A 2 -50.43 -55.41 45.38
C ASN A 2 -49.49 -55.30 44.15
N THR A 3 -49.69 -56.11 43.10
CA THR A 3 -48.81 -56.11 41.91
C THR A 3 -49.33 -55.24 40.75
N LYS A 4 -50.64 -55.03 40.63
CA LYS A 4 -51.23 -54.16 39.59
C LYS A 4 -51.00 -52.65 39.82
N PHE A 5 -50.78 -52.22 41.07
CA PHE A 5 -50.60 -50.80 41.40
C PHE A 5 -49.17 -50.30 41.09
N SER A 6 -48.16 -51.14 41.36
CA SER A 6 -46.74 -50.85 41.03
C SER A 6 -46.50 -50.73 39.52
N LEU A 7 -47.14 -51.57 38.71
CA LEU A 7 -46.98 -51.57 37.25
C LEU A 7 -47.54 -50.30 36.58
N ASN A 8 -48.64 -49.75 37.11
CA ASN A 8 -49.25 -48.50 36.64
C ASN A 8 -48.40 -47.28 36.98
N LEU A 9 -47.78 -47.26 38.17
CA LEU A 9 -46.92 -46.14 38.58
C LEU A 9 -45.64 -46.06 37.74
N LEU A 10 -45.05 -47.21 37.39
CA LEU A 10 -43.87 -47.28 36.52
C LEU A 10 -44.18 -46.82 35.09
N HIS A 11 -45.33 -47.21 34.53
CA HIS A 11 -45.76 -46.77 33.20
C HIS A 11 -46.01 -45.26 33.14
N VAL A 12 -46.67 -44.70 34.17
CA VAL A 12 -46.87 -43.25 34.26
C VAL A 12 -45.53 -42.50 34.35
N PHE A 13 -44.56 -43.05 35.09
CA PHE A 13 -43.22 -42.45 35.21
C PHE A 13 -42.43 -42.49 33.89
N ILE A 14 -42.48 -43.60 33.14
CA ILE A 14 -41.83 -43.72 31.82
C ILE A 14 -42.47 -42.76 30.79
N ILE A 15 -43.79 -42.61 30.80
CA ILE A 15 -44.49 -41.63 29.95
C ILE A 15 -44.10 -40.20 30.31
N LEU A 16 -43.94 -39.89 31.61
CA LEU A 16 -43.51 -38.57 32.05
C LEU A 16 -42.07 -38.24 31.61
N ILE A 17 -41.14 -39.20 31.73
CA ILE A 17 -39.74 -39.05 31.30
C ILE A 17 -39.66 -38.84 29.79
N THR A 18 -40.37 -39.66 28.99
CA THR A 18 -40.39 -39.53 27.52
C THR A 18 -41.04 -38.23 27.05
N MET A 19 -42.08 -37.73 27.75
CA MET A 19 -42.69 -36.43 27.48
C MET A 19 -41.74 -35.26 27.79
N ILE A 20 -40.98 -35.34 28.89
CA ILE A 20 -39.96 -34.34 29.25
C ILE A 20 -38.84 -34.33 28.20
N ASP A 21 -38.36 -35.50 27.78
CA ASP A 21 -37.29 -35.66 26.79
C ASP A 21 -37.71 -35.19 25.37
N SER A 22 -38.98 -35.41 25.00
CA SER A 22 -39.51 -34.88 23.73
C SER A 22 -39.59 -33.34 23.72
N LYS A 23 -39.97 -32.72 24.85
CA LYS A 23 -40.05 -31.24 24.95
C LYS A 23 -38.66 -30.60 24.97
N THR A 24 -37.68 -31.23 25.60
CA THR A 24 -36.28 -30.76 25.59
C THR A 24 -35.66 -30.91 24.20
N SER A 25 -35.89 -32.03 23.50
CA SER A 25 -35.40 -32.21 22.12
C SER A 25 -36.04 -31.24 21.12
N LEU A 26 -37.34 -30.95 21.24
CA LEU A 26 -38.04 -29.96 20.40
C LEU A 26 -37.52 -28.54 20.65
N LYS A 27 -37.24 -28.19 21.91
CA LYS A 27 -36.63 -26.89 22.26
C LYS A 27 -35.19 -26.79 21.73
N MET A 28 -34.39 -27.85 21.83
CA MET A 28 -33.03 -27.86 21.29
C MET A 28 -33.00 -27.78 19.76
N THR A 29 -33.94 -28.43 19.06
CA THR A 29 -34.08 -28.32 17.59
C THR A 29 -34.62 -26.96 17.16
N ALA A 30 -35.58 -26.37 17.89
CA ALA A 30 -36.04 -25.01 17.62
C ALA A 30 -34.94 -23.96 17.88
N LEU A 31 -34.15 -24.12 18.95
CA LEU A 31 -33.02 -23.24 19.28
C LEU A 31 -31.89 -23.37 18.25
N SER A 32 -31.62 -24.59 17.76
CA SER A 32 -30.60 -24.82 16.71
C SER A 32 -31.05 -24.28 15.35
N LEU A 33 -32.33 -24.43 14.98
CA LEU A 33 -32.92 -23.82 13.79
C LEU A 33 -32.93 -22.30 13.87
N TRP A 34 -33.23 -21.73 15.04
CA TRP A 34 -33.18 -20.29 15.31
C TRP A 34 -31.75 -19.75 15.20
N HIS A 35 -30.78 -20.39 15.84
CA HIS A 35 -29.36 -20.03 15.70
C HIS A 35 -28.88 -20.16 14.25
N HIS A 36 -29.27 -21.20 13.54
CA HIS A 36 -28.92 -21.40 12.14
C HIS A 36 -29.52 -20.31 11.22
N PHE A 37 -30.76 -19.87 11.50
CA PHE A 37 -31.40 -18.78 10.79
C PHE A 37 -30.71 -17.43 11.03
N HIS A 38 -30.43 -17.09 12.29
CA HIS A 38 -29.70 -15.86 12.64
C HIS A 38 -28.25 -15.88 12.12
N LEU A 39 -27.59 -17.03 12.15
CA LEU A 39 -26.25 -17.23 11.62
C LEU A 39 -26.22 -17.02 10.09
N LYS A 40 -27.17 -17.59 9.33
CA LYS A 40 -27.29 -17.34 7.89
C LYS A 40 -27.54 -15.87 7.56
N LYS A 41 -28.41 -15.21 8.32
CA LYS A 41 -28.67 -13.76 8.16
C LYS A 41 -27.41 -12.95 8.44
N MET A 42 -26.67 -13.27 9.50
CA MET A 42 -25.42 -12.62 9.87
C MET A 42 -24.34 -12.81 8.78
N ILE A 43 -24.11 -14.05 8.31
CA ILE A 43 -23.18 -14.35 7.23
C ILE A 43 -23.52 -13.56 5.97
N ARG A 44 -24.81 -13.47 5.62
CA ARG A 44 -25.26 -12.68 4.46
C ARG A 44 -24.96 -11.19 4.62
N TRP A 45 -25.19 -10.60 5.80
CA TRP A 45 -24.82 -9.20 6.06
C TRP A 45 -23.32 -8.98 6.07
N MET A 46 -22.54 -9.91 6.63
CA MET A 46 -21.08 -9.85 6.56
C MET A 46 -20.60 -9.90 5.11
N PHE A 47 -21.20 -10.74 4.27
CA PHE A 47 -20.91 -10.81 2.84
C PHE A 47 -21.22 -9.49 2.14
N TYR A 48 -22.42 -8.94 2.31
CA TYR A 48 -22.77 -7.63 1.73
C TYR A 48 -21.86 -6.50 2.23
N GLY A 49 -21.52 -6.49 3.52
CA GLY A 49 -20.56 -5.54 4.09
C GLY A 49 -19.18 -5.65 3.46
N SER A 50 -18.70 -6.88 3.27
CA SER A 50 -17.38 -7.15 2.65
C SER A 50 -17.35 -6.73 1.19
N VAL A 51 -18.40 -7.05 0.43
CA VAL A 51 -18.54 -6.63 -0.98
C VAL A 51 -18.61 -5.11 -1.10
N SER A 52 -19.41 -4.45 -0.26
CA SER A 52 -19.51 -2.98 -0.21
C SER A 52 -18.15 -2.34 0.11
N PHE A 53 -17.43 -2.86 1.10
CA PHE A 53 -16.09 -2.38 1.47
C PHE A 53 -15.09 -2.53 0.32
N LEU A 54 -15.09 -3.65 -0.39
CA LEU A 54 -14.24 -3.85 -1.57
C LEU A 54 -14.59 -2.87 -2.69
N LEU A 55 -15.88 -2.64 -2.95
CA LEU A 55 -16.36 -1.65 -3.93
C LEU A 55 -15.86 -0.24 -3.58
N VAL A 56 -15.97 0.17 -2.32
CA VAL A 56 -15.46 1.47 -1.85
C VAL A 56 -13.94 1.57 -2.05
N CYS A 57 -13.18 0.53 -1.69
CA CYS A 57 -11.73 0.50 -1.93
C CYS A 57 -11.38 0.68 -3.41
N LEU A 58 -12.12 0.01 -4.31
CA LEU A 58 -11.90 0.12 -5.76
C LEU A 58 -12.27 1.51 -6.29
N ILE A 59 -13.38 2.10 -5.82
CA ILE A 59 -13.78 3.45 -6.21
C ILE A 59 -12.72 4.46 -5.79
N ILE A 60 -12.21 4.35 -4.56
CA ILE A 60 -11.12 5.19 -4.06
C ILE A 60 -9.87 5.07 -4.93
N ASP A 61 -9.47 3.83 -5.22
CA ASP A 61 -8.29 3.54 -6.04
C ASP A 61 -8.39 4.19 -7.42
N GLN A 62 -9.54 4.01 -8.10
CA GLN A 62 -9.80 4.60 -9.40
C GLN A 62 -9.90 6.13 -9.35
N SER A 63 -10.49 6.67 -8.28
CA SER A 63 -10.60 8.12 -8.09
C SER A 63 -9.23 8.77 -7.92
N ILE A 64 -8.32 8.15 -7.15
CA ILE A 64 -6.93 8.61 -7.03
C ILE A 64 -6.23 8.55 -8.39
N SER A 65 -6.32 7.41 -9.10
CA SER A 65 -5.72 7.25 -10.42
C SER A 65 -6.21 8.34 -11.39
N PHE A 66 -7.51 8.62 -11.40
CA PHE A 66 -8.10 9.67 -12.22
C PHE A 66 -7.62 11.08 -11.81
N TYR A 67 -7.60 11.39 -10.51
CA TYR A 67 -7.23 12.70 -9.98
C TYR A 67 -5.79 13.13 -10.28
N VAL A 68 -4.88 12.17 -10.48
CA VAL A 68 -3.45 12.42 -10.72
C VAL A 68 -3.00 12.06 -12.13
N ARG A 69 -3.90 11.57 -13.00
CA ARG A 69 -3.55 11.01 -14.32
C ARG A 69 -2.75 11.96 -15.21
N ASP A 70 -3.06 13.25 -15.17
CA ASP A 70 -2.43 14.27 -16.03
C ASP A 70 -1.00 14.63 -15.57
N ARG A 71 -0.54 14.06 -14.45
CA ARG A 71 0.79 14.23 -13.87
C ARG A 71 1.62 12.95 -13.92
N VAL A 72 1.11 11.88 -14.53
CA VAL A 72 1.82 10.61 -14.72
C VAL A 72 2.26 10.49 -16.17
N PHE A 73 3.55 10.33 -16.39
CA PHE A 73 4.17 10.20 -17.71
C PHE A 73 4.80 8.83 -17.86
N GLU A 74 4.56 8.17 -18.98
CA GLU A 74 5.21 6.89 -19.36
C GLU A 74 6.20 7.09 -20.52
N ASP A 75 6.07 8.21 -21.23
CA ASP A 75 6.87 8.61 -22.38
C ASP A 75 7.83 9.72 -21.97
N VAL A 76 9.13 9.47 -22.14
CA VAL A 76 10.19 10.40 -21.74
C VAL A 76 10.11 11.71 -22.52
N ASP A 77 9.68 11.67 -23.78
CA ASP A 77 9.67 12.84 -24.64
C ASP A 77 8.61 13.84 -24.19
N LYS A 78 7.50 13.35 -23.63
CA LYS A 78 6.39 14.14 -23.08
C LYS A 78 6.63 14.66 -21.67
N LEU A 79 7.60 14.09 -20.94
CA LEU A 79 7.90 14.48 -19.58
C LEU A 79 8.54 15.89 -19.59
N PRO A 80 8.01 16.86 -18.80
CA PRO A 80 8.66 18.16 -18.64
C PRO A 80 9.98 18.02 -17.87
N TYR A 81 10.89 18.96 -18.11
CA TYR A 81 12.11 19.04 -17.31
C TYR A 81 11.80 19.46 -15.88
N HIS A 82 12.41 18.79 -14.91
CA HIS A 82 12.57 19.28 -13.54
C HIS A 82 14.01 19.09 -13.11
N PRO A 83 14.63 20.06 -12.41
CA PRO A 83 16.01 19.93 -11.92
C PRO A 83 16.27 18.67 -11.10
N TYR A 84 15.27 18.22 -10.35
CA TYR A 84 15.39 17.14 -9.40
C TYR A 84 14.48 15.96 -9.77
N GLY A 85 15.04 14.75 -9.72
CA GLY A 85 14.32 13.49 -9.74
C GLY A 85 14.34 12.82 -8.37
N VAL A 86 13.20 12.33 -7.88
CA VAL A 86 13.11 11.59 -6.63
C VAL A 86 12.84 10.11 -6.92
N VAL A 87 13.86 9.26 -6.72
CA VAL A 87 13.74 7.81 -6.88
C VAL A 87 13.20 7.21 -5.59
N LEU A 88 11.99 6.66 -5.65
CA LEU A 88 11.39 6.01 -4.49
C LEU A 88 12.01 4.62 -4.27
N GLY A 89 12.32 4.32 -3.01
CA GLY A 89 12.96 3.08 -2.57
C GLY A 89 12.09 1.84 -2.74
N THR A 90 12.76 0.70 -2.98
CA THR A 90 12.20 -0.65 -2.94
C THR A 90 13.32 -1.65 -2.71
N SER A 91 12.99 -2.82 -2.17
CA SER A 91 13.97 -3.87 -1.91
C SER A 91 14.69 -4.30 -3.19
N LYS A 92 16.02 -4.38 -3.14
CA LYS A 92 16.82 -4.87 -4.28
C LYS A 92 16.55 -6.34 -4.60
N TYR A 93 16.30 -7.14 -3.56
CA TYR A 93 16.06 -8.57 -3.70
C TYR A 93 14.64 -8.92 -3.28
N VAL A 94 14.05 -9.89 -3.97
CA VAL A 94 12.83 -10.57 -3.52
C VAL A 94 13.19 -11.67 -2.51
N ALA A 95 12.20 -12.25 -1.84
CA ALA A 95 12.41 -13.28 -0.81
C ALA A 95 13.23 -14.50 -1.31
N THR A 96 13.20 -14.78 -2.61
CA THR A 96 13.97 -15.87 -3.24
C THR A 96 15.43 -15.49 -3.54
N GLY A 97 15.88 -14.29 -3.17
CA GLY A 97 17.24 -13.79 -3.41
C GLY A 97 17.50 -13.28 -4.83
N LYS A 98 16.55 -13.46 -5.76
CA LYS A 98 16.62 -12.85 -7.10
C LYS A 98 16.51 -11.33 -7.02
N THR A 99 17.13 -10.63 -7.96
CA THR A 99 16.94 -9.18 -8.10
C THR A 99 15.46 -8.89 -8.37
N ASN A 100 14.96 -7.86 -7.70
CA ASN A 100 13.60 -7.38 -7.84
C ASN A 100 13.45 -6.55 -9.12
N ASP A 101 12.59 -6.98 -10.03
CA ASP A 101 12.35 -6.26 -11.29
C ASP A 101 11.82 -4.83 -11.05
N TYR A 102 11.06 -4.61 -9.97
CA TYR A 102 10.65 -3.25 -9.58
C TYR A 102 11.85 -2.34 -9.30
N TYR A 103 12.90 -2.88 -8.68
CA TYR A 103 14.13 -2.16 -8.38
C TYR A 103 14.89 -1.85 -9.67
N THR A 104 15.15 -2.87 -10.49
CA THR A 104 15.88 -2.72 -11.75
C THR A 104 15.22 -1.72 -12.69
N ASN A 105 13.89 -1.82 -12.86
CA ASN A 105 13.14 -0.93 -13.74
C ASN A 105 13.14 0.52 -13.23
N ARG A 106 13.16 0.77 -11.92
CA ARG A 106 13.27 2.13 -11.36
C ARG A 106 14.63 2.75 -11.64
N LEU A 107 15.71 1.98 -11.47
CA LEU A 107 17.05 2.49 -11.77
C LEU A 107 17.24 2.75 -13.26
N ALA A 108 16.71 1.87 -14.12
CA ALA A 108 16.70 2.08 -15.55
C ALA A 108 15.95 3.37 -15.92
N ALA A 109 14.76 3.58 -15.36
CA ALA A 109 14.00 4.81 -15.56
C ALA A 109 14.76 6.06 -15.08
N ALA A 110 15.42 5.99 -13.91
CA ALA A 110 16.23 7.10 -13.41
C ALA A 110 17.41 7.43 -14.33
N LYS A 111 18.08 6.41 -14.87
CA LYS A 111 19.12 6.59 -15.88
C LYS A 111 18.56 7.24 -17.15
N THR A 112 17.43 6.75 -17.67
CA THR A 112 16.76 7.32 -18.85
C THR A 112 16.49 8.82 -18.66
N LEU A 113 16.00 9.25 -17.49
CA LEU A 113 15.74 10.67 -17.27
C LEU A 113 17.01 11.52 -17.21
N ILE A 114 18.11 10.97 -16.67
CA ILE A 114 19.42 11.62 -16.67
C ILE A 114 19.98 11.75 -18.09
N ASP A 115 19.93 10.66 -18.86
CA ASP A 115 20.46 10.60 -20.23
C ASP A 115 19.69 11.54 -21.18
N HIS A 116 18.36 11.63 -21.03
CA HIS A 116 17.50 12.52 -21.81
C HIS A 116 17.41 13.95 -21.23
N GLN A 117 18.25 14.28 -20.24
CA GLN A 117 18.31 15.61 -19.62
C GLN A 117 16.95 16.08 -19.07
N LYS A 118 16.09 15.14 -18.64
CA LYS A 118 14.80 15.44 -18.00
C LYS A 118 14.94 15.75 -16.52
N VAL A 119 16.05 15.32 -15.91
CA VAL A 119 16.46 15.70 -14.56
C VAL A 119 17.97 15.96 -14.48
N SER A 120 18.39 16.86 -13.59
CA SER A 120 19.81 17.16 -13.33
C SER A 120 20.35 16.32 -12.17
N TYR A 121 19.62 16.24 -11.06
CA TYR A 121 20.06 15.52 -9.86
C TYR A 121 19.03 14.46 -9.45
N LEU A 122 19.49 13.36 -8.87
CA LEU A 122 18.63 12.32 -8.30
C LEU A 122 18.75 12.29 -6.77
N LEU A 123 17.61 12.41 -6.10
CA LEU A 123 17.45 12.11 -4.69
C LEU A 123 16.96 10.66 -4.54
N LEU A 124 17.77 9.81 -3.91
CA LEU A 124 17.52 8.40 -3.68
C LEU A 124 16.91 8.22 -2.29
N SER A 125 15.58 8.16 -2.19
CA SER A 125 14.87 8.11 -0.92
C SER A 125 14.36 6.70 -0.60
N GLY A 126 14.72 6.17 0.57
CA GLY A 126 14.31 4.83 0.99
C GLY A 126 14.67 4.53 2.44
N ASP A 127 14.36 3.30 2.85
CA ASP A 127 14.58 2.86 4.24
C ASP A 127 16.06 2.51 4.52
N ASN A 128 16.49 2.77 5.76
CA ASN A 128 17.80 2.46 6.32
C ASN A 128 17.71 1.87 7.76
N ARG A 129 16.53 1.42 8.21
CA ARG A 129 16.32 0.90 9.58
C ARG A 129 17.05 -0.40 9.89
N THR A 130 17.57 -1.10 8.88
CA THR A 130 18.40 -2.30 9.11
C THR A 130 19.76 -2.13 8.44
N SER A 131 20.85 -2.38 9.19
CA SER A 131 22.24 -2.35 8.68
C SER A 131 22.45 -3.24 7.46
N GLN A 132 21.67 -4.33 7.36
CA GLN A 132 21.71 -5.27 6.23
C GLN A 132 20.94 -4.79 4.98
N TYR A 133 20.13 -3.73 5.06
CA TYR A 133 19.41 -3.15 3.93
C TYR A 133 19.35 -1.62 4.03
N ASN A 134 20.36 -0.95 3.45
CA ASN A 134 20.32 0.48 3.18
C ASN A 134 19.93 0.68 1.71
N GLU A 135 18.65 0.97 1.45
CA GLU A 135 18.13 1.12 0.09
C GLU A 135 18.83 2.28 -0.66
N PRO A 136 18.97 3.50 -0.08
CA PRO A 136 19.65 4.59 -0.78
C PRO A 136 21.11 4.29 -1.14
N ARG A 137 21.89 3.61 -0.29
CA ARG A 137 23.29 3.20 -0.59
C ARG A 137 23.33 2.18 -1.71
N THR A 138 22.36 1.28 -1.75
CA THR A 138 22.26 0.26 -2.77
C THR A 138 21.92 0.89 -4.13
N MET A 139 20.93 1.78 -4.18
CA MET A 139 20.57 2.53 -5.39
C MET A 139 21.74 3.37 -5.89
N LEU A 140 22.43 4.09 -4.98
CA LEU A 140 23.59 4.89 -5.30
C LEU A 140 24.68 4.06 -5.99
N ARG A 141 25.07 2.94 -5.36
CA ARG A 141 26.11 2.05 -5.90
C ARG A 141 25.73 1.54 -7.28
N ASP A 142 24.48 1.13 -7.46
CA ASP A 142 24.05 0.50 -8.71
C ASP A 142 23.85 1.54 -9.82
N LEU A 143 23.40 2.76 -9.54
CA LEU A 143 23.34 3.86 -10.52
C LEU A 143 24.73 4.33 -10.95
N ARG A 144 25.71 4.34 -10.03
CA ARG A 144 27.11 4.60 -10.41
C ARG A 144 27.68 3.55 -11.36
N LYS A 145 27.23 2.29 -11.25
CA LYS A 145 27.59 1.22 -12.20
C LYS A 145 26.88 1.37 -13.54
N MET A 146 25.84 2.22 -13.61
CA MET A 146 25.16 2.62 -14.84
C MET A 146 25.70 3.94 -15.38
N ASP A 147 26.95 4.28 -15.05
CA ASP A 147 27.67 5.47 -15.52
C ASP A 147 27.05 6.82 -15.13
N ILE A 148 26.21 6.85 -14.08
CA ILE A 148 25.71 8.13 -13.54
C ILE A 148 26.77 8.74 -12.59
N PRO A 149 27.22 9.99 -12.85
CA PRO A 149 28.18 10.69 -12.00
C PRO A 149 27.74 10.80 -10.54
N ARG A 150 28.69 10.71 -9.59
CA ARG A 150 28.39 10.67 -8.15
C ARG A 150 27.83 12.00 -7.63
N ASP A 151 28.33 13.11 -8.15
CA ASP A 151 27.87 14.48 -7.89
C ASP A 151 26.40 14.72 -8.31
N ARG A 152 25.84 13.83 -9.13
CA ARG A 152 24.42 13.85 -9.50
C ARG A 152 23.51 13.02 -8.57
N LEU A 153 24.06 12.35 -7.56
CA LEU A 153 23.34 11.36 -6.75
C LEU A 153 23.39 11.69 -5.25
N PHE A 154 22.21 11.94 -4.68
CA PHE A 154 21.98 12.28 -3.27
C PHE A 154 21.15 11.21 -2.57
N GLN A 155 21.26 11.09 -1.26
CA GLN A 155 20.66 9.99 -0.51
C GLN A 155 19.77 10.52 0.61
N ASP A 156 18.54 10.01 0.69
CA ASP A 156 17.63 10.23 1.81
C ASP A 156 17.37 8.90 2.54
N PHE A 157 17.92 8.77 3.75
CA PHE A 157 17.86 7.57 4.57
C PHE A 157 16.60 7.46 5.45
N ALA A 158 15.70 8.44 5.39
CA ALA A 158 14.49 8.49 6.20
C ALA A 158 13.21 8.43 5.36
N GLY A 159 13.28 7.82 4.17
CA GLY A 159 12.14 7.52 3.30
C GLY A 159 11.38 6.26 3.70
N PHE A 160 10.90 6.18 4.95
CA PHE A 160 10.28 4.95 5.50
C PHE A 160 8.91 4.62 4.89
N ARG A 161 8.20 5.65 4.42
CA ARG A 161 6.90 5.56 3.73
C ARG A 161 6.93 6.52 2.55
N THR A 162 6.02 6.33 1.60
CA THR A 162 5.84 7.27 0.48
C THR A 162 5.64 8.71 0.97
N LEU A 163 4.88 8.90 2.06
CA LEU A 163 4.68 10.19 2.71
C LEU A 163 6.00 10.83 3.14
N ASP A 164 6.88 10.04 3.77
CA ASP A 164 8.16 10.53 4.26
C ASP A 164 9.04 10.97 3.08
N SER A 165 9.18 10.15 2.04
CA SER A 165 9.97 10.50 0.85
C SER A 165 9.47 11.76 0.14
N VAL A 166 8.14 11.89 -0.05
CA VAL A 166 7.53 13.03 -0.75
C VAL A 166 7.71 14.33 0.04
N VAL A 167 7.37 14.32 1.33
CA VAL A 167 7.44 15.55 2.14
C VAL A 167 8.88 15.94 2.44
N ARG A 168 9.76 14.96 2.69
CA ARG A 168 11.18 15.24 2.96
C ARG A 168 11.90 15.81 1.76
N ALA A 169 11.61 15.34 0.54
CA ALA A 169 12.14 15.96 -0.68
C ALA A 169 11.90 17.49 -0.66
N ASN A 170 10.67 17.93 -0.40
CA ASN A 170 10.35 19.35 -0.35
C ASN A 170 10.94 20.07 0.88
N LYS A 171 10.81 19.50 2.08
CA LYS A 171 11.10 20.22 3.34
C LYS A 171 12.56 20.14 3.79
N VAL A 172 13.22 19.04 3.49
CA VAL A 172 14.58 18.74 3.96
C VAL A 172 15.56 19.04 2.86
N PHE A 173 15.34 18.46 1.69
CA PHE A 173 16.21 18.62 0.53
C PHE A 173 15.93 19.88 -0.28
N GLN A 174 14.91 20.66 0.14
CA GLN A 174 14.50 21.93 -0.44
C GLN A 174 14.30 21.86 -1.96
N VAL A 175 13.74 20.75 -2.45
CA VAL A 175 13.37 20.62 -3.88
C VAL A 175 11.92 21.09 -4.06
N PRO A 176 11.69 22.29 -4.62
CA PRO A 176 10.34 22.86 -4.71
C PRO A 176 9.48 22.13 -5.75
N SER A 177 10.10 21.72 -6.86
CA SER A 177 9.49 20.96 -7.95
C SER A 177 10.37 19.78 -8.35
N TYR A 178 9.77 18.61 -8.57
CA TYR A 178 10.55 17.41 -8.93
C TYR A 178 9.76 16.35 -9.68
N THR A 179 10.50 15.48 -10.38
CA THR A 179 9.95 14.28 -11.02
C THR A 179 10.12 13.07 -10.11
N ILE A 180 9.01 12.48 -9.66
CA ILE A 180 9.00 11.21 -8.93
C ILE A 180 9.29 10.07 -9.91
N ILE A 181 10.10 9.10 -9.51
CA ILE A 181 10.50 7.96 -10.35
C ILE A 181 10.11 6.68 -9.62
N SER A 182 9.06 6.01 -10.11
CA SER A 182 8.55 4.77 -9.55
C SER A 182 7.63 4.03 -10.52
N GLN A 183 7.02 2.92 -10.11
CA GLN A 183 5.97 2.30 -10.93
C GLN A 183 4.70 3.15 -10.93
N LYS A 184 3.91 3.08 -12.01
CA LYS A 184 2.63 3.80 -12.17
C LYS A 184 1.75 3.77 -10.92
N PHE A 185 1.59 2.60 -10.32
CA PHE A 185 0.74 2.46 -9.15
C PHE A 185 1.28 3.24 -7.93
N HIS A 186 2.61 3.32 -7.77
CA HIS A 186 3.26 4.04 -6.70
C HIS A 186 3.32 5.54 -6.99
N CYS A 187 3.51 5.90 -8.27
CA CYS A 187 3.38 7.26 -8.78
C CYS A 187 2.05 7.88 -8.36
N GLU A 188 0.95 7.19 -8.62
CA GLU A 188 -0.40 7.71 -8.32
C GLU A 188 -0.57 8.01 -6.82
N ARG A 189 -0.08 7.12 -5.93
CA ARG A 189 -0.07 7.38 -4.48
C ARG A 189 0.82 8.57 -4.11
N ALA A 190 2.04 8.62 -4.65
CA ALA A 190 3.00 9.67 -4.32
C ALA A 190 2.53 11.05 -4.79
N LEU A 191 1.93 11.13 -5.98
CA LEU A 191 1.34 12.35 -6.52
C LEU A 191 0.12 12.80 -5.74
N PHE A 192 -0.70 11.87 -5.24
CA PHE A 192 -1.83 12.22 -4.38
C PHE A 192 -1.35 12.91 -3.09
N ILE A 193 -0.30 12.35 -2.46
CA ILE A 193 0.34 12.95 -1.29
C ILE A 193 0.96 14.31 -1.64
N ALA A 194 1.69 14.40 -2.75
CA ALA A 194 2.32 15.65 -3.19
C ALA A 194 1.28 16.76 -3.39
N LYS A 195 0.18 16.48 -4.10
CA LYS A 195 -0.94 17.41 -4.29
C LYS A 195 -1.55 17.86 -2.96
N HIS A 196 -1.78 16.93 -2.02
CA HIS A 196 -2.32 17.28 -0.71
C HIS A 196 -1.43 18.26 0.06
N HIS A 197 -0.10 18.14 -0.09
CA HIS A 197 0.87 19.04 0.52
C HIS A 197 1.24 20.26 -0.35
N ASN A 198 0.54 20.50 -1.46
CA ASN A 198 0.83 21.57 -2.43
C ASN A 198 2.27 21.54 -2.97
N ILE A 199 2.80 20.33 -3.19
CA ILE A 199 4.12 20.11 -3.78
C ILE A 199 3.95 19.92 -5.30
N ASP A 200 4.71 20.68 -6.09
CA ASP A 200 4.68 20.53 -7.55
C ASP A 200 5.50 19.30 -7.96
N ALA A 201 4.80 18.21 -8.23
CA ALA A 201 5.43 16.98 -8.67
C ALA A 201 4.73 16.41 -9.91
N VAL A 202 5.53 15.86 -10.79
CA VAL A 202 5.09 14.90 -11.82
C VAL A 202 5.71 13.55 -11.50
N CYS A 203 5.22 12.47 -12.12
CA CYS A 203 5.84 11.16 -11.97
C CYS A 203 6.16 10.54 -13.32
N PHE A 204 7.35 9.97 -13.44
CA PHE A 204 7.72 9.10 -14.54
C PHE A 204 7.54 7.64 -14.13
N ALA A 205 6.63 6.96 -14.81
CA ALA A 205 6.23 5.60 -14.52
C ALA A 205 7.21 4.58 -15.14
N ALA A 206 8.06 4.00 -14.30
CA ALA A 206 8.93 2.89 -14.66
C ALA A 206 8.12 1.65 -15.09
N LYS A 207 8.72 0.85 -15.98
CA LYS A 207 8.15 -0.41 -16.48
C LYS A 207 7.68 -1.32 -15.34
N GLN A 208 6.48 -1.89 -15.49
CA GLN A 208 5.93 -2.89 -14.59
C GLN A 208 6.54 -4.28 -14.89
N PRO A 209 6.83 -5.10 -13.88
CA PRO A 209 7.13 -6.52 -14.06
C PRO A 209 5.92 -7.30 -14.59
N ASP A 210 6.16 -8.44 -15.24
CA ASP A 210 5.09 -9.26 -15.85
C ASP A 210 4.10 -9.81 -14.80
N THR A 211 4.59 -10.12 -13.59
CA THR A 211 3.73 -10.56 -12.48
C THR A 211 3.53 -9.42 -11.46
N TYR A 212 2.40 -8.74 -11.54
CA TYR A 212 2.11 -7.55 -10.71
C TYR A 212 0.78 -7.58 -9.93
N LEU A 213 -0.07 -8.60 -10.15
CA LEU A 213 -1.42 -8.69 -9.56
C LEU A 213 -1.44 -8.59 -8.02
N GLY A 214 -0.63 -9.37 -7.32
CA GLY A 214 -0.54 -9.31 -5.85
C GLY A 214 -0.05 -7.95 -5.34
N THR A 215 0.84 -7.30 -6.08
CA THR A 215 1.30 -5.94 -5.76
C THR A 215 0.20 -4.91 -5.96
N ARG A 216 -0.64 -5.06 -7.00
CA ARG A 216 -1.78 -4.17 -7.25
C ARG A 216 -2.83 -4.24 -6.14
N ILE A 217 -3.11 -5.45 -5.62
CA ILE A 217 -4.02 -5.62 -4.47
C ILE A 217 -3.48 -4.90 -3.25
N ARG A 218 -2.21 -5.16 -2.89
CA ARG A 218 -1.54 -4.48 -1.77
C ARG A 218 -1.56 -2.96 -1.94
N GLU A 219 -1.36 -2.48 -3.15
CA GLU A 219 -1.37 -1.06 -3.46
C GLU A 219 -2.75 -0.42 -3.25
N THR A 220 -3.83 -1.12 -3.60
CA THR A 220 -5.21 -0.65 -3.39
C THR A 220 -5.42 -0.31 -1.91
N PHE A 221 -5.04 -1.22 -1.01
CA PHE A 221 -5.10 -0.97 0.44
C PHE A 221 -4.14 0.11 0.90
N ALA A 222 -2.94 0.19 0.33
CA ALA A 222 -1.97 1.22 0.69
C ALA A 222 -2.43 2.64 0.31
N ARG A 223 -3.21 2.80 -0.77
CA ARG A 223 -3.83 4.08 -1.15
C ARG A 223 -4.97 4.48 -0.22
N VAL A 224 -5.82 3.52 0.15
CA VAL A 224 -6.86 3.74 1.17
C VAL A 224 -6.20 4.19 2.48
N LYS A 225 -5.14 3.50 2.91
CA LYS A 225 -4.35 3.93 4.07
C LYS A 225 -3.76 5.33 3.91
N ALA A 226 -3.22 5.66 2.73
CA ALA A 226 -2.67 7.00 2.48
C ALA A 226 -3.72 8.10 2.66
N ILE A 227 -4.97 7.88 2.21
CA ILE A 227 -6.07 8.81 2.51
C ILE A 227 -6.27 8.97 4.01
N PHE A 228 -6.36 7.86 4.75
CA PHE A 228 -6.50 7.93 6.22
C PHE A 228 -5.35 8.67 6.87
N ASP A 229 -4.11 8.38 6.49
CA ASP A 229 -2.91 9.05 7.01
C ASP A 229 -2.99 10.57 6.80
N LEU A 230 -3.44 11.01 5.62
CA LEU A 230 -3.59 12.44 5.28
C LEU A 230 -4.76 13.09 6.03
N VAL A 231 -5.92 12.42 6.13
CA VAL A 231 -7.10 12.92 6.86
C VAL A 231 -6.79 13.08 8.36
N ILE A 232 -6.00 12.16 8.92
CA ILE A 232 -5.57 12.19 10.33
C ILE A 232 -4.44 13.24 10.55
N GLY A 233 -3.85 13.77 9.48
CA GLY A 233 -2.78 14.77 9.56
C GLY A 233 -1.44 14.17 10.00
N ILE A 234 -1.19 12.89 9.69
CA ILE A 234 0.05 12.20 10.02
C ILE A 234 1.23 12.95 9.38
N GLN A 235 2.23 13.27 10.19
CA GLN A 235 3.46 13.91 9.76
C GLN A 235 4.55 12.89 9.39
N PRO A 236 5.61 13.31 8.67
CA PRO A 236 6.75 12.46 8.41
C PRO A 236 7.38 11.96 9.72
N TYR A 237 7.81 10.71 9.73
CA TYR A 237 8.36 10.08 10.94
C TYR A 237 9.63 10.79 11.43
N PHE A 238 10.42 11.30 10.48
CA PHE A 238 11.62 12.07 10.76
C PHE A 238 11.76 13.16 9.69
N LEU A 239 11.72 14.43 10.09
CA LEU A 239 12.00 15.56 9.19
C LEU A 239 13.50 15.92 9.21
N GLY A 240 14.18 15.89 10.35
CA GLY A 240 15.60 16.26 10.40
C GLY A 240 15.86 17.73 10.01
N ASN A 241 17.13 18.09 9.85
CA ASN A 241 17.55 19.45 9.49
C ASN A 241 17.56 19.62 7.96
N PRO A 242 17.38 20.85 7.44
CA PRO A 242 17.53 21.11 6.01
C PRO A 242 18.90 20.70 5.48
N GLU A 243 18.91 19.96 4.38
CA GLU A 243 20.07 19.52 3.61
C GLU A 243 19.83 19.81 2.12
N PRO A 244 19.88 21.09 1.70
CA PRO A 244 19.48 21.50 0.35
C PRO A 244 20.34 20.83 -0.72
N LEU A 245 19.72 20.40 -1.82
CA LEU A 245 20.45 19.93 -3.00
C LEU A 245 21.11 21.10 -3.75
N PRO A 246 22.13 20.84 -4.60
CA PRO A 246 22.70 21.87 -5.45
C PRO A 246 21.62 22.53 -6.31
N LEU A 247 21.77 23.83 -6.52
CA LEU A 247 20.95 24.54 -7.50
C LEU A 247 21.28 24.01 -8.90
N PRO A 248 20.29 23.88 -9.80
CA PRO A 248 20.56 23.56 -11.18
C PRO A 248 21.53 24.56 -11.78
N ASP A 249 22.43 24.08 -12.66
CA ASP A 249 23.44 24.91 -13.32
C ASP A 249 22.86 26.03 -14.21
N ASN A 250 21.53 26.13 -14.36
CA ASN A 250 20.82 27.01 -15.29
C ASN A 250 19.60 27.75 -14.67
N GLU A 251 19.67 28.18 -13.41
CA GLU A 251 18.79 29.24 -12.87
C GLU A 251 19.55 30.55 -12.65
#